data_AF-A0AA38R085-F1
#
_entry.id   AF-A0AA38R085-F1
#
_cell.length_a   1.000
_cell.length_b   1.000
_cell.length_c   1.000
_cell.angle_alpha   90.00
_cell.angle_beta   90.00
_cell.angle_gamma   90.00
#
_symmetry.space_group_name_H-M   'P 1'
#
loop_
_entity.id
_entity.type
_entity.pdbx_description
1 polymer ?
#
loop_
_entity_poly.entity_id
_entity_poly.type
_entity_poly.pdbx_seq_one_letter_code
_entity_poly.pdbx_strand_id
1 'polypeptide(L)'
;MRGVQSFWCARGKVIGLYDPPRPESTPAVREYHKAGISVHMLTGDHPETAKAIAIEVGILPSRMDRVSRTMAEAMVMTVTDFDALDDDQIDVMPVLPLVIVRCAPSIKVRMIEALY
;
A
#
# COMPACT_ATOMS: atom_id res chain seq x y z
N MET A 1 17.14 3.38 -17.98
CA MET A 1 16.18 4.49 -17.81
C MET A 1 14.95 4.20 -18.67
N ARG A 2 13.94 3.53 -18.12
CA ARG A 2 12.61 3.36 -18.72
C ARG A 2 11.62 3.50 -17.58
N GLY A 3 11.19 4.72 -17.31
CA GLY A 3 10.20 5.03 -16.28
C GLY A 3 9.39 6.21 -16.81
N VAL A 4 8.07 6.11 -16.69
CA VAL A 4 7.04 6.84 -17.43
C VAL A 4 6.64 6.18 -18.75
N GLN A 5 5.54 5.41 -18.70
CA GLN A 5 4.75 5.11 -19.89
C GLN A 5 3.75 6.25 -20.10
N SER A 6 3.95 7.07 -21.13
CA SER A 6 2.99 8.11 -21.53
C SER A 6 2.04 7.53 -22.58
N PHE A 7 0.76 7.35 -22.23
CA PHE A 7 -0.27 7.01 -23.20
C PHE A 7 -0.80 8.27 -23.88
N TRP A 8 -0.70 8.34 -25.21
CA TRP A 8 -1.21 9.44 -26.03
C TRP A 8 -2.54 9.04 -26.70
N CYS A 9 -3.62 9.79 -26.46
CA CYS A 9 -4.86 9.67 -27.23
C CYS A 9 -5.17 11.01 -27.92
N ALA A 10 -5.10 11.04 -29.24
CA ALA A 10 -5.33 12.25 -30.02
C ALA A 10 -6.84 12.61 -30.04
N ARG A 11 -7.15 13.86 -29.70
CA ARG A 11 -8.45 14.58 -29.81
C ARG A 11 -9.34 14.70 -28.54
N GLY A 12 -8.79 14.59 -27.33
CA GLY A 12 -9.50 14.95 -26.09
C GLY A 12 -8.59 14.87 -24.85
N LYS A 13 -8.66 15.87 -23.96
CA LYS A 13 -7.63 16.29 -22.99
C LYS A 13 -7.59 15.50 -21.67
N VAL A 14 -6.67 14.54 -21.48
CA VAL A 14 -6.03 14.15 -20.18
C VAL A 14 -4.69 13.44 -20.51
N ILE A 15 -3.62 13.75 -19.77
CA ILE A 15 -2.35 13.00 -19.82
C ILE A 15 -2.21 12.23 -18.50
N GLY A 16 -2.07 10.90 -18.58
CA GLY A 16 -1.78 10.05 -17.43
C GLY A 16 -0.29 9.75 -17.33
N LEU A 17 0.29 9.95 -16.15
CA LEU A 17 1.65 9.54 -15.82
C LEU A 17 1.58 8.30 -14.94
N TYR A 18 2.20 7.21 -15.38
CA TYR A 18 2.28 5.97 -14.61
C TYR A 18 3.73 5.68 -14.22
N ASP A 19 3.96 5.49 -12.93
CA ASP A 19 5.22 4.98 -12.38
C ASP A 19 5.04 3.50 -12.05
N PRO A 20 5.44 2.58 -12.95
CA PRO A 20 5.26 1.15 -12.73
C PRO A 20 6.12 0.65 -11.58
N PRO A 21 5.66 -0.38 -10.83
CA PRO A 21 6.51 -1.10 -9.91
C PRO A 21 7.77 -1.62 -10.61
N ARG A 22 8.88 -1.66 -9.86
CA ARG A 22 10.11 -2.23 -10.40
C ARG A 22 9.90 -3.71 -10.72
N PRO A 23 10.49 -4.28 -11.80
CA PRO A 23 10.32 -5.67 -12.19
C PRO A 23 10.60 -6.69 -11.08
N GLU A 24 11.52 -6.34 -10.18
CA GLU A 24 11.91 -7.13 -9.00
C GLU A 24 10.91 -7.07 -7.83
N SER A 25 9.95 -6.15 -7.84
CA SER A 25 9.05 -5.91 -6.69
C SER A 25 8.15 -7.10 -6.40
N THR A 26 7.38 -7.56 -7.39
CA THR A 26 6.48 -8.72 -7.26
C THR A 26 7.20 -10.01 -6.85
N PRO A 27 8.35 -10.40 -7.48
CA PRO A 27 9.06 -11.60 -7.02
C PRO A 27 9.60 -11.45 -5.61
N ALA A 28 10.11 -10.28 -5.21
CA ALA A 28 10.60 -10.05 -3.85
C ALA A 28 9.48 -10.15 -2.81
N VAL A 29 8.34 -9.48 -3.01
CA VAL A 29 7.17 -9.57 -2.11
C VAL A 29 6.75 -11.03 -1.91
N ARG A 30 6.69 -11.80 -3.00
CA ARG A 30 6.34 -13.22 -2.94
C ARG A 30 7.36 -14.05 -2.15
N GLU A 31 8.65 -13.77 -2.26
CA GLU A 31 9.69 -14.46 -1.49
C GLU A 31 9.58 -14.13 0.00
N TYR A 32 9.36 -12.86 0.35
CA TYR A 32 9.12 -12.46 1.74
C TYR A 32 7.90 -13.16 2.34
N HIS A 33 6.78 -13.22 1.61
CA HIS A 33 5.59 -13.93 2.08
C HIS A 33 5.86 -15.43 2.30
N LYS A 34 6.65 -16.08 1.42
CA LYS A 34 7.05 -17.50 1.61
C LYS A 34 7.93 -17.70 2.85
N ALA A 35 8.72 -16.68 3.22
CA ALA A 35 9.54 -16.68 4.41
C ALA A 35 8.77 -16.30 5.69
N GLY A 36 7.45 -16.01 5.59
CA GLY A 36 6.64 -15.55 6.72
C GLY A 36 6.86 -14.09 7.11
N ILE A 37 7.49 -13.30 6.24
CA ILE A 37 7.75 -11.87 6.45
C ILE A 37 6.60 -11.05 5.85
N SER A 38 5.98 -10.19 6.67
CA SER A 38 4.93 -9.27 6.22
C SER A 38 5.53 -8.03 5.56
N VAL A 39 5.03 -7.67 4.37
CA VAL A 39 5.48 -6.50 3.62
C VAL A 39 4.42 -5.41 3.73
N HIS A 40 4.86 -4.21 4.15
CA HIS A 40 3.99 -3.04 4.30
C HIS A 40 4.41 -1.94 3.32
N MET A 41 3.44 -1.26 2.73
CA MET A 41 3.62 -0.16 1.78
C MET A 41 3.28 1.17 2.44
N LEU A 42 4.22 2.12 2.39
CA LEU A 42 3.99 3.51 2.82
C LEU A 42 4.13 4.42 1.60
N THR A 43 3.07 5.13 1.23
CA THR A 43 3.07 6.01 0.03
C THR A 43 2.33 7.34 0.25
N GLY A 44 2.76 8.38 -0.48
CA GLY A 44 2.05 9.67 -0.54
C GLY A 44 0.86 9.69 -1.51
N ASP A 45 0.68 8.60 -2.27
CA ASP A 45 -0.33 8.50 -3.32
C ASP A 45 -1.77 8.52 -2.81
N HIS A 46 -2.71 8.66 -3.74
CA HIS A 46 -4.13 8.49 -3.47
C HIS A 46 -4.44 7.02 -3.09
N PRO A 47 -5.37 6.77 -2.15
CA PRO A 47 -5.73 5.42 -1.70
C PRO A 47 -5.96 4.41 -2.82
N GLU A 48 -6.76 4.77 -3.83
CA GLU A 48 -7.09 3.88 -4.94
C GLU A 48 -5.87 3.51 -5.81
N THR A 49 -4.96 4.45 -6.05
CA THR A 49 -3.71 4.17 -6.77
C THR A 49 -2.81 3.24 -5.97
N ALA A 50 -2.66 3.51 -4.67
CA ALA A 50 -1.86 2.67 -3.77
C ALA A 50 -2.40 1.25 -3.68
N LYS A 51 -3.74 1.09 -3.57
CA LYS A 51 -4.41 -0.21 -3.59
C LYS A 51 -4.12 -0.97 -4.88
N ALA A 52 -4.27 -0.32 -6.03
CA ALA A 52 -4.01 -0.95 -7.32
C ALA A 52 -2.56 -1.47 -7.42
N ILE A 53 -1.59 -0.64 -7.03
CA ILE A 53 -0.18 -1.03 -7.01
C ILE A 53 0.09 -2.15 -5.99
N ALA A 54 -0.46 -2.06 -4.78
CA ALA A 54 -0.27 -3.05 -3.74
C ALA A 54 -0.85 -4.42 -4.13
N ILE A 55 -1.97 -4.46 -4.87
CA ILE A 55 -2.52 -5.68 -5.46
C ILE A 55 -1.60 -6.21 -6.57
N GLU A 56 -1.11 -5.34 -7.46
CA GLU A 56 -0.23 -5.71 -8.57
C GLU A 56 1.08 -6.36 -8.09
N VAL A 57 1.69 -5.81 -7.03
CA VAL A 57 2.92 -6.37 -6.45
C VAL A 57 2.67 -7.51 -5.46
N GLY A 58 1.41 -7.74 -5.07
CA GLY A 58 1.01 -8.84 -4.20
C GLY A 58 1.14 -8.58 -2.70
N ILE A 59 1.19 -7.32 -2.27
CA ILE A 59 1.09 -6.92 -0.85
C ILE A 59 -0.36 -7.09 -0.37
N LEU A 60 -1.32 -6.64 -1.17
CA LEU A 60 -2.74 -6.89 -0.92
C LEU A 60 -3.22 -8.14 -1.67
N PRO A 61 -4.23 -8.86 -1.14
CA PRO A 61 -4.87 -9.96 -1.86
C PRO A 61 -5.48 -9.50 -3.20
N SER A 62 -5.32 -10.30 -4.26
CA SER A 62 -5.90 -10.00 -5.57
C SER A 62 -7.43 -10.06 -5.63
N ARG A 63 -8.05 -10.72 -4.65
CA ARG A 63 -9.51 -10.82 -4.49
C ARG A 63 -9.96 -10.13 -3.21
N MET A 64 -9.80 -8.81 -3.17
CA MET A 64 -10.28 -7.96 -2.06
C MET A 64 -11.79 -8.08 -1.84
N ASP A 65 -12.57 -8.44 -2.87
CA ASP A 65 -14.01 -8.73 -2.79
C ASP A 65 -14.36 -9.89 -1.87
N ARG A 66 -13.41 -10.79 -1.60
CA ARG A 66 -13.58 -11.94 -0.69
C ARG A 66 -13.10 -11.68 0.72
N VAL A 67 -12.43 -10.55 0.94
CA VAL A 67 -11.99 -10.11 2.25
C VAL A 67 -13.18 -9.46 2.95
N SER A 68 -13.36 -9.76 4.25
CA SER A 68 -14.42 -9.10 5.02
C SER A 68 -14.21 -7.60 5.02
N ARG A 69 -15.30 -6.81 5.06
CA ARG A 69 -15.22 -5.35 5.04
C ARG A 69 -14.28 -4.82 6.13
N THR A 70 -14.43 -5.33 7.35
CA THR A 70 -13.59 -4.95 8.50
C THR A 70 -12.11 -5.22 8.27
N MET A 71 -11.74 -6.36 7.66
CA MET A 71 -10.34 -6.64 7.33
C MET A 71 -9.83 -5.74 6.19
N ALA A 72 -10.65 -5.51 5.17
CA ALA A 72 -10.27 -4.64 4.06
C ALA A 72 -10.04 -3.19 4.50
N GLU A 73 -10.85 -2.70 5.45
CA GLU A 73 -10.69 -1.39 6.07
C GLU A 73 -9.42 -1.33 6.94
N ALA A 74 -9.13 -2.37 7.71
CA ALA A 74 -7.89 -2.43 8.51
C ALA A 74 -6.62 -2.53 7.65
N MET A 75 -6.69 -3.16 6.48
CA MET A 75 -5.55 -3.35 5.58
C MET A 75 -5.05 -2.07 4.91
N VAL A 76 -5.90 -1.05 4.75
CA VAL A 76 -5.56 0.18 4.03
C VAL A 76 -6.04 1.39 4.82
N MET A 77 -5.10 2.15 5.37
CA MET A 77 -5.40 3.33 6.18
C MET A 77 -4.73 4.59 5.63
N THR A 78 -5.33 5.74 5.90
CA THR A 78 -4.62 7.01 5.75
C THR A 78 -3.67 7.21 6.92
N VAL A 79 -2.64 8.04 6.70
CA VAL A 79 -1.77 8.45 7.81
C VAL A 79 -2.54 9.09 8.94
N THR A 80 -3.53 9.92 8.66
CA THR A 80 -4.33 10.57 9.70
C THR A 80 -5.06 9.56 10.58
N ASP A 81 -5.64 8.52 9.96
CA ASP A 81 -6.38 7.49 10.69
C ASP A 81 -5.45 6.64 11.54
N PHE A 82 -4.32 6.20 10.96
CA PHE A 82 -3.29 5.48 11.70
C PHE A 82 -2.68 6.35 12.81
N ASP A 83 -2.51 7.65 12.54
CA ASP A 83 -1.91 8.56 13.49
C ASP A 83 -2.80 8.86 14.71
N ALA A 84 -4.11 8.63 14.57
CA ALA A 84 -5.07 8.78 15.65
C ALA A 84 -5.12 7.58 16.59
N LEU A 85 -4.50 6.45 16.23
CA LEU A 85 -4.52 5.22 17.04
C LEU A 85 -3.46 5.26 18.13
N ASP A 86 -3.83 4.91 19.36
CA ASP A 86 -2.85 4.61 20.41
C ASP A 86 -2.30 3.18 20.29
N ASP A 87 -1.27 2.87 21.07
CA ASP A 87 -0.59 1.56 21.01
C ASP A 87 -1.55 0.42 21.39
N ASP A 88 -2.42 0.63 22.39
CA ASP A 88 -3.43 -0.36 22.80
C ASP A 88 -4.42 -0.66 21.66
N GLN A 89 -4.81 0.36 20.88
CA GLN A 89 -5.67 0.21 19.71
C GLN A 89 -4.97 -0.49 18.55
N ILE A 90 -3.68 -0.23 18.35
CA ILE A 90 -2.83 -0.90 17.35
C ILE A 90 -2.70 -2.40 17.69
N ASP A 91 -2.48 -2.73 18.96
CA ASP A 91 -2.28 -4.11 19.43
C ASP A 91 -3.51 -5.01 19.27
N VAL A 92 -4.72 -4.44 19.40
CA VAL A 92 -5.98 -5.19 19.25
C VAL A 92 -6.45 -5.28 17.80
N MET A 93 -5.72 -4.71 16.86
CA MET A 93 -6.09 -4.76 15.45
C MET A 93 -6.07 -6.19 14.90
N PRO A 94 -7.03 -6.54 14.02
CA PRO A 94 -7.03 -7.86 13.39
C PRO A 94 -5.83 -8.06 12.45
N VAL A 95 -5.33 -6.97 11.88
CA VAL A 95 -4.11 -6.91 11.08
C VAL A 95 -3.58 -5.47 11.09
N LEU A 96 -2.26 -5.32 11.17
CA LEU A 96 -1.61 -4.04 10.92
C LEU A 96 -1.86 -3.60 9.46
N PRO A 97 -2.06 -2.30 9.19
CA PRO A 97 -2.31 -1.81 7.84
C PRO A 97 -1.16 -2.13 6.89
N LEU A 98 -1.43 -3.00 5.91
CA LEU A 98 -0.48 -3.37 4.86
C LEU A 98 -0.19 -2.20 3.91
N VAL A 99 -1.09 -1.22 3.81
CA VAL A 99 -0.90 -0.02 3.00
C VAL A 99 -1.29 1.21 3.81
N ILE A 100 -0.34 2.11 4.01
CA ILE A 100 -0.55 3.43 4.60
C ILE A 100 -0.38 4.48 3.51
N VAL A 101 -1.38 5.34 3.34
CA VAL A 101 -1.46 6.33 2.26
C VAL A 101 -1.46 7.77 2.77
N ARG A 102 -1.13 8.72 1.90
CA ARG A 102 -0.94 10.14 2.25
C ARG A 102 0.20 10.39 3.25
N CYS A 103 1.25 9.57 3.14
CA CYS A 103 2.40 9.62 4.04
C CYS A 103 3.21 10.92 3.98
N ALA A 104 3.39 11.53 5.15
CA ALA A 104 4.47 12.49 5.41
C ALA A 104 5.74 11.74 5.88
N PRO A 105 6.95 12.31 5.76
CA PRO A 105 8.19 11.63 6.14
C PRO A 105 8.22 11.08 7.58
N SER A 106 7.52 11.75 8.51
CA SER A 106 7.44 11.40 9.94
C SER A 106 6.80 10.02 10.21
N ILE A 107 5.91 9.54 9.34
CA ILE A 107 5.17 8.28 9.57
C ILE A 107 6.06 7.03 9.58
N LYS A 108 7.23 7.11 8.93
CA LYS A 108 8.17 5.96 8.86
C LYS A 108 8.67 5.57 10.24
N VAL A 109 8.83 6.53 11.15
CA VAL A 109 9.31 6.28 12.52
C VAL A 109 8.23 5.55 13.32
N ARG A 110 7.01 6.09 13.30
CA ARG A 110 5.87 5.51 14.02
C ARG A 110 5.53 4.08 13.57
N MET A 111 5.62 3.80 12.26
CA MET A 111 5.41 2.43 11.76
C MET A 111 6.46 1.46 12.28
N ILE A 112 7.71 1.92 12.48
CA ILE A 112 8.75 1.08 13.08
C ILE A 112 8.42 0.83 14.56
N GLU A 113 7.97 1.85 15.29
CA GLU A 113 7.56 1.71 16.70
C GLU A 113 6.40 0.73 16.86
N ALA A 114 5.39 0.77 15.98
CA ALA A 114 4.25 -0.16 15.98
C ALA A 114 4.60 -1.63 15.61
N LEU A 115 5.84 -1.92 15.21
CA LEU A 115 6.31 -3.27 14.89
C LEU A 115 7.12 -3.93 16.03
N TYR A 116 7.37 -3.22 17.12
CA TYR A 116 8.12 -3.68 18.30
C TYR A 116 7.23 -3.82 19.52
#